data_AF-A0A450Z7C4-F1
#
_entry.id   AF-A0A450Z7C4-F1
#
_cell.length_a   1.000
_cell.length_b   1.000
_cell.length_c   1.000
_cell.angle_alpha   90.00
_cell.angle_beta   90.00
_cell.angle_gamma   90.00
#
_symmetry.space_group_name_H-M   'P 1'
#
loop_
_entity.id
_entity.type
_entity.pdbx_description
1 polymer ?
#
loop_
_entity_poly.entity_id
_entity_poly.type
_entity_poly.pdbx_seq_one_letter_code
_entity_poly.pdbx_strand_id
1 'polypeptide(L)'
;MIKQTIGELLEEKVVLDIEGIDRMYLNLYQPMLQTGGGVSTFFREEHRGAKVTSTALMSPMTKSFIHDIYSFAKQEGVDIVSFDKGQSKDEVTQRYLAKFSAQEGVLYIGKAQEKFNTFRTSKKFSTDTGRPFPWLRRGMVMCNQYYFYVVDEDFGPLFIKFSSYFPYTARICINGHEYAKRQLAIEGIEFEALDNGILSCADPV
;
A
#
# COMPACT_ATOMS: atom_id res chain seq x y z
N MET A 1 50.86 -1.53 9.61
CA MET A 1 49.50 -1.80 10.12
C MET A 1 48.62 -1.99 8.90
N ILE A 2 48.32 -3.24 8.53
CA ILE A 2 47.50 -3.50 7.35
C ILE A 2 46.08 -3.05 7.71
N LYS A 3 45.59 -2.01 7.04
CA LYS A 3 44.22 -1.53 7.16
C LYS A 3 43.33 -2.47 6.34
N GLN A 4 42.97 -3.61 6.89
CA GLN A 4 41.92 -4.43 6.28
C GLN A 4 40.55 -3.85 6.65
N THR A 5 39.66 -3.79 5.67
CA THR A 5 38.26 -3.44 5.87
C THR A 5 37.47 -4.64 6.39
N ILE A 6 36.29 -4.40 6.98
CA ILE A 6 35.39 -5.49 7.41
C ILE A 6 35.02 -6.38 6.22
N GLY A 7 34.86 -5.81 5.01
CA GLY A 7 34.56 -6.58 3.80
C GLY A 7 35.68 -7.57 3.45
N GLU A 8 36.94 -7.12 3.43
CA GLU A 8 38.10 -7.97 3.15
C GLU A 8 38.29 -9.08 4.21
N LEU A 9 37.90 -8.82 5.46
CA LEU A 9 37.94 -9.83 6.52
C LEU A 9 36.83 -10.88 6.41
N LEU A 10 35.71 -10.52 5.78
CA LEU A 10 34.54 -11.38 5.64
C LEU A 10 34.44 -12.07 4.28
N GLU A 11 35.27 -11.70 3.30
CA GLU A 11 35.23 -12.25 1.94
C GLU A 11 35.33 -13.78 1.94
N GLU A 12 36.26 -14.36 2.71
CA GLU A 12 36.39 -15.82 2.87
C GLU A 12 35.26 -16.47 3.71
N LYS A 13 34.32 -15.68 4.23
CA LYS A 13 33.18 -16.12 5.06
C LYS A 13 31.83 -15.88 4.39
N VAL A 14 31.78 -15.16 3.27
CA VAL A 14 30.55 -14.99 2.48
C VAL A 14 30.29 -16.29 1.74
N VAL A 15 29.18 -16.95 2.07
CA VAL A 15 28.76 -18.22 1.45
C VAL A 15 27.70 -18.03 0.37
N LEU A 16 27.06 -16.86 0.35
CA LEU A 16 26.02 -16.47 -0.59
C LEU A 16 25.97 -14.94 -0.65
N ASP A 17 25.98 -14.39 -1.86
CA ASP A 17 25.66 -13.00 -2.12
C ASP A 17 24.35 -12.92 -2.90
N ILE A 18 23.49 -11.95 -2.56
CA ILE A 18 22.15 -11.83 -3.15
C ILE A 18 22.00 -10.41 -3.67
N GLU A 19 22.05 -10.26 -4.99
CA GLU A 19 21.75 -8.99 -5.65
C GLU A 19 20.29 -8.96 -6.09
N GLY A 20 19.53 -7.97 -5.62
CA GLY A 20 18.13 -7.86 -5.94
C GLY A 20 17.43 -6.63 -5.38
N ILE A 21 16.15 -6.51 -5.71
CA ILE A 21 15.30 -5.44 -5.19
C ILE A 21 14.83 -5.83 -3.79
N ASP A 22 15.08 -5.00 -2.77
CA ASP A 22 14.49 -5.23 -1.44
C ASP A 22 12.96 -4.99 -1.48
N ARG A 23 12.53 -3.81 -1.97
CA ARG A 23 11.11 -3.44 -2.09
C ARG A 23 10.80 -2.71 -3.38
N MET A 24 9.75 -3.14 -4.09
CA MET A 24 9.18 -2.41 -5.22
C MET A 24 7.83 -1.81 -4.86
N TYR A 25 7.67 -0.51 -5.09
CA TYR A 25 6.42 0.20 -4.84
C TYR A 25 5.79 0.69 -6.13
N LEU A 26 4.58 0.22 -6.42
CA LEU A 26 3.77 0.69 -7.54
C LEU A 26 2.67 1.62 -7.00
N ASN A 27 2.60 2.85 -7.50
CA ASN A 27 1.60 3.82 -7.06
C ASN A 27 0.41 3.83 -8.03
N LEU A 28 -0.79 3.58 -7.51
CA LEU A 28 -2.04 3.65 -8.26
C LEU A 28 -2.74 4.96 -7.92
N TYR A 29 -3.02 5.75 -8.94
CA TYR A 29 -3.71 7.02 -8.80
C TYR A 29 -4.41 7.38 -10.10
N GLN A 30 -5.46 8.17 -10.02
CA GLN A 30 -6.05 8.83 -11.18
C GLN A 30 -5.34 10.19 -11.37
N PRO A 31 -4.53 10.37 -12.44
CA PRO A 31 -3.78 11.60 -12.71
C PRO A 31 -4.56 12.91 -12.55
N MET A 32 -5.78 13.00 -13.09
CA MET A 32 -6.59 14.22 -13.03
C MET A 32 -6.97 14.59 -11.60
N LEU A 33 -7.12 13.60 -10.72
CA LEU A 33 -7.46 13.83 -9.32
C LEU A 33 -6.24 14.16 -8.45
N GLN A 34 -5.03 14.29 -9.03
CA GLN A 34 -3.83 14.68 -8.29
C GLN A 34 -3.61 16.19 -8.21
N THR A 35 -4.41 16.99 -8.92
CA THR A 35 -4.31 18.46 -8.89
C THR A 35 -5.61 19.09 -8.41
N GLY A 36 -5.51 20.30 -7.83
CA GLY A 36 -6.70 21.02 -7.40
C GLY A 36 -7.63 21.39 -8.57
N GLY A 37 -7.05 21.68 -9.73
CA GLY A 37 -7.79 21.94 -10.97
C GLY A 37 -8.60 20.73 -11.42
N GLY A 38 -7.96 19.57 -11.57
CA GLY A 38 -8.69 18.38 -12.01
C GLY A 38 -9.70 17.85 -10.99
N VAL A 39 -9.44 18.00 -9.69
CA VAL A 39 -10.50 17.75 -8.66
C VAL A 39 -11.65 18.75 -8.82
N SER A 40 -11.37 20.01 -9.13
CA SER A 40 -12.41 21.00 -9.39
C SER A 40 -13.27 20.63 -10.61
N THR A 41 -12.64 20.27 -11.73
CA THR A 41 -13.31 19.83 -12.96
C THR A 41 -14.16 18.58 -12.72
N PHE A 42 -13.63 17.56 -12.02
CA PHE A 42 -14.37 16.34 -11.67
C PHE A 42 -15.68 16.65 -10.93
N PHE A 43 -15.61 17.52 -9.91
CA PHE A 43 -16.78 17.83 -9.10
C PHE A 43 -17.75 18.79 -9.79
N ARG A 44 -17.26 19.79 -10.53
CA ARG A 44 -18.10 20.89 -11.02
C ARG A 44 -18.62 20.68 -12.42
N GLU A 45 -17.80 20.12 -13.31
CA GLU A 45 -18.04 20.15 -14.75
C GLU A 45 -18.41 18.76 -15.27
N GLU A 46 -17.63 17.73 -14.97
CA GLU A 46 -17.72 16.47 -15.71
C GLU A 46 -18.58 15.39 -15.04
N HIS A 47 -18.44 15.17 -13.72
CA HIS A 47 -18.96 13.92 -13.12
C HIS A 47 -19.96 14.10 -11.97
N ARG A 48 -20.01 15.27 -11.34
CA ARG A 48 -20.86 15.48 -10.15
C ARG A 48 -21.77 16.70 -10.22
N GLY A 49 -21.60 17.58 -11.22
CA GLY A 49 -22.45 18.76 -11.43
C GLY A 49 -22.56 19.69 -10.22
N ALA A 50 -21.56 19.68 -9.33
CA ALA A 50 -21.60 20.47 -8.11
C ALA A 50 -21.30 21.94 -8.44
N LYS A 51 -22.04 22.87 -7.83
CA LYS A 51 -21.75 24.30 -8.00
C LYS A 51 -20.35 24.68 -7.50
N VAL A 52 -19.87 23.97 -6.48
CA VAL A 52 -18.65 24.28 -5.74
C VAL A 52 -18.00 22.99 -5.26
N THR A 53 -16.68 22.89 -5.42
CA THR A 53 -15.89 21.77 -4.88
C THR A 53 -15.63 21.96 -3.39
N SER A 54 -16.09 21.00 -2.57
CA SER A 54 -15.83 21.00 -1.13
C SER A 54 -15.61 19.59 -0.58
N THR A 55 -14.95 19.49 0.57
CA THR A 55 -14.76 18.22 1.29
C THR A 55 -16.08 17.54 1.68
N ALA A 56 -17.17 18.30 1.80
CA ALA A 56 -18.50 17.74 2.08
C ALA A 56 -18.97 16.81 0.95
N LEU A 57 -18.60 17.10 -0.31
CA LEU A 57 -18.93 16.28 -1.47
C LEU A 57 -18.13 14.98 -1.52
N MET A 58 -16.96 14.94 -0.88
CA MET A 58 -16.10 13.75 -0.83
C MET A 58 -16.62 12.73 0.20
N SER A 59 -17.35 13.17 1.23
CA SER A 59 -17.78 12.29 2.33
C SER A 59 -18.71 11.16 1.88
N PRO A 60 -19.78 11.39 1.08
CA PRO A 60 -20.63 10.30 0.59
C PRO A 60 -19.87 9.29 -0.26
N MET A 61 -18.97 9.74 -1.14
CA MET A 61 -18.13 8.87 -1.96
C MET A 61 -17.21 8.01 -1.10
N THR A 62 -16.61 8.61 -0.06
CA THR A 62 -15.75 7.89 0.90
C THR A 62 -16.54 6.82 1.65
N LYS A 63 -17.78 7.12 2.07
CA LYS A 63 -18.65 6.12 2.71
C LYS A 63 -18.99 4.98 1.77
N SER A 64 -19.30 5.28 0.50
CA SER A 64 -19.55 4.27 -0.53
C SER A 64 -18.33 3.38 -0.73
N PHE A 65 -17.15 3.96 -0.94
CA PHE A 65 -15.92 3.20 -1.13
C PHE A 65 -15.59 2.29 0.05
N ILE A 66 -15.78 2.77 1.28
CA ILE A 66 -15.62 1.93 2.48
C ILE A 66 -16.67 0.82 2.49
N HIS A 67 -17.93 1.11 2.15
CA HIS A 67 -18.97 0.08 2.07
C HIS A 67 -18.63 -1.00 1.03
N ASP A 68 -18.06 -0.63 -0.10
CA ASP A 68 -17.65 -1.56 -1.16
C ASP A 68 -16.53 -2.50 -0.67
N ILE A 69 -15.56 -1.99 0.10
CA ILE A 69 -14.51 -2.83 0.74
C ILE A 69 -15.12 -3.86 1.69
N TYR A 70 -16.07 -3.46 2.55
CA TYR A 70 -16.70 -4.39 3.49
C TYR A 70 -17.61 -5.39 2.78
N SER A 71 -18.27 -4.97 1.71
CA SER A 71 -19.10 -5.85 0.88
C SER A 71 -18.25 -6.90 0.17
N PHE A 72 -17.12 -6.49 -0.41
CA PHE A 72 -16.12 -7.39 -0.98
C PHE A 72 -15.63 -8.40 0.07
N ALA A 73 -15.19 -7.93 1.24
CA ALA A 73 -14.69 -8.80 2.30
C ALA A 73 -15.73 -9.85 2.73
N LYS A 74 -16.99 -9.43 2.86
CA LYS A 74 -18.10 -10.34 3.19
C LYS A 74 -18.38 -11.34 2.07
N GLN A 75 -18.37 -10.90 0.82
CA GLN A 75 -18.65 -11.75 -0.34
C GLN A 75 -17.57 -12.83 -0.50
N GLU A 76 -16.31 -12.45 -0.37
CA GLU A 76 -15.16 -13.34 -0.56
C GLU A 76 -14.78 -14.12 0.71
N GLY A 77 -15.47 -13.89 1.84
CA GLY A 77 -15.18 -14.55 3.10
C GLY A 77 -13.83 -14.15 3.72
N VAL A 78 -13.37 -12.94 3.43
CA VAL A 78 -12.07 -12.40 3.87
C VAL A 78 -12.24 -11.56 5.14
N ASP A 79 -11.38 -11.76 6.12
CA ASP A 79 -11.42 -11.00 7.37
C ASP A 79 -10.97 -9.54 7.18
N ILE A 80 -11.61 -8.62 7.92
CA ILE A 80 -11.09 -7.25 8.11
C ILE A 80 -10.54 -7.12 9.54
N VAL A 81 -9.22 -7.00 9.66
CA VAL A 81 -8.50 -6.93 10.94
C VAL A 81 -8.10 -5.49 11.23
N SER A 82 -8.55 -4.93 12.36
CA SER A 82 -8.07 -3.61 12.80
C SER A 82 -6.74 -3.76 13.53
N PHE A 83 -5.72 -3.01 13.10
CA PHE A 83 -4.40 -3.07 13.71
C PHE A 83 -4.33 -2.21 14.98
N ASP A 84 -3.98 -2.84 16.09
CA ASP A 84 -3.74 -2.16 17.35
C ASP A 84 -2.35 -1.49 17.36
N LYS A 85 -2.20 -0.48 18.22
CA LYS A 85 -0.92 0.22 18.38
C LYS A 85 0.15 -0.75 18.90
N GLY A 86 1.23 -0.92 18.12
CA GLY A 86 2.36 -1.79 18.48
C GLY A 86 2.17 -3.26 18.10
N GLN A 87 1.04 -3.63 17.48
CA GLN A 87 0.84 -4.97 16.95
C GLN A 87 1.78 -5.21 15.76
N SER A 88 2.50 -6.34 15.78
CA SER A 88 3.29 -6.78 14.63
C SER A 88 2.35 -7.23 13.51
N LYS A 89 2.36 -6.49 12.40
CA LYS A 89 1.58 -6.83 11.20
C LYS A 89 2.13 -8.10 10.55
N ASP A 90 3.43 -8.34 10.68
CA ASP A 90 4.08 -9.51 10.10
C ASP A 90 3.64 -10.77 10.83
N GLU A 91 3.60 -10.77 12.17
CA GLU A 91 3.07 -11.91 12.94
C GLU A 91 1.60 -12.22 12.61
N VAL A 92 0.76 -11.19 12.43
CA VAL A 92 -0.62 -11.37 11.99
C VAL A 92 -0.65 -12.03 10.61
N THR A 93 0.13 -11.52 9.67
CA THR A 93 0.19 -12.04 8.29
C THR A 93 0.67 -13.49 8.26
N GLN A 94 1.69 -13.84 9.05
CA GLN A 94 2.19 -15.22 9.14
C GLN A 94 1.12 -16.20 9.64
N ARG A 95 0.24 -15.79 10.57
CA ARG A 95 -0.88 -16.63 11.03
C ARG A 95 -1.92 -16.88 9.94
N TYR A 96 -2.13 -15.93 9.04
CA TYR A 96 -3.01 -16.11 7.88
C TYR A 96 -2.34 -16.98 6.81
N LEU A 97 -1.07 -16.73 6.50
CA LEU A 97 -0.28 -17.53 5.57
C LEU A 97 -0.26 -19.01 5.96
N ALA A 98 -0.02 -19.32 7.24
CA ALA A 98 0.00 -20.70 7.74
C ALA A 98 -1.32 -21.47 7.56
N LYS A 99 -2.44 -20.77 7.34
CA LYS A 99 -3.77 -21.36 7.11
C LYS A 99 -4.22 -21.27 5.65
N PHE A 100 -3.47 -20.56 4.82
CA PHE A 100 -3.82 -20.34 3.43
C PHE A 100 -3.43 -21.57 2.61
N SER A 101 -4.34 -22.04 1.75
CA SER A 101 -4.18 -23.29 0.99
C SER A 101 -4.30 -23.10 -0.52
N ALA A 102 -4.78 -21.94 -0.98
CA ALA A 102 -4.81 -21.61 -2.39
C ALA A 102 -3.43 -21.13 -2.85
N GLN A 103 -3.23 -21.14 -4.17
CA GLN A 103 -1.99 -20.68 -4.80
C GLN A 103 -1.86 -19.16 -4.80
N GLU A 104 -2.98 -18.47 -4.98
CA GLU A 104 -3.08 -17.01 -4.97
C GLU A 104 -4.40 -16.57 -4.34
N GLY A 105 -4.44 -15.33 -3.86
CA GLY A 105 -5.66 -14.70 -3.35
C GLY A 105 -5.43 -13.75 -2.19
N VAL A 106 -6.53 -13.18 -1.68
CA VAL A 106 -6.51 -12.26 -0.54
C VAL A 106 -6.51 -13.06 0.77
N LEU A 107 -5.50 -12.82 1.61
CA LEU A 107 -5.40 -13.44 2.94
C LEU A 107 -6.38 -12.80 3.94
N TYR A 108 -6.29 -11.48 4.05
CA TYR A 108 -7.10 -10.65 4.94
C TYR A 108 -6.93 -9.18 4.55
N ILE A 109 -7.77 -8.31 5.10
CA ILE A 109 -7.69 -6.86 4.94
C ILE A 109 -7.33 -6.23 6.29
N GLY A 110 -6.10 -5.72 6.40
CA GLY A 110 -5.67 -4.92 7.54
C GLY A 110 -6.24 -3.50 7.48
N LYS A 111 -6.68 -2.97 8.61
CA LYS A 111 -7.22 -1.60 8.75
C LYS A 111 -6.39 -0.82 9.77
N ALA A 112 -5.80 0.29 9.35
CA ALA A 112 -5.05 1.19 10.23
C ALA A 112 -5.47 2.65 10.02
N GLN A 113 -5.44 3.45 11.09
CA GLN A 113 -5.67 4.90 10.98
C GLN A 113 -4.33 5.62 10.77
N GLU A 114 -4.18 6.32 9.65
CA GLU A 114 -2.92 6.96 9.28
C GLU A 114 -3.12 8.38 8.73
N LYS A 115 -2.05 9.18 8.78
CA LYS A 115 -2.03 10.50 8.13
C LYS A 115 -1.97 10.32 6.62
N PHE A 116 -2.86 11.01 5.91
CA PHE A 116 -2.92 11.01 4.46
C PHE A 116 -2.98 12.43 3.92
N ASN A 117 -2.13 12.74 2.94
CA ASN A 117 -2.10 14.06 2.30
C ASN A 117 -3.13 14.12 1.16
N THR A 118 -4.21 14.85 1.38
CA THR A 118 -5.34 14.95 0.44
C THR A 118 -5.75 16.42 0.22
N PHE A 119 -6.90 16.65 -0.40
CA PHE A 119 -7.51 17.95 -0.57
C PHE A 119 -8.42 18.30 0.60
N ARG A 120 -8.28 19.53 1.07
CA ARG A 120 -9.13 20.16 2.08
C ARG A 120 -9.67 21.47 1.54
N THR A 121 -10.85 21.85 2.01
CA THR A 121 -11.45 23.14 1.69
C THR A 121 -11.27 24.08 2.88
N SER A 122 -10.72 25.25 2.62
CA SER A 122 -10.65 26.37 3.57
C SER A 122 -11.47 27.54 3.05
N LYS A 123 -12.02 28.35 3.96
CA LYS A 123 -12.69 29.61 3.58
C LYS A 123 -11.62 30.68 3.28
N LYS A 124 -11.72 31.33 2.12
CA LYS A 124 -10.98 32.55 1.76
C LYS A 124 -11.96 33.69 1.48
N PHE A 125 -11.47 34.92 1.39
CA PHE A 125 -12.28 36.10 1.07
C PHE A 125 -11.71 36.77 -0.19
N SER A 126 -12.59 37.16 -1.11
CA SER A 126 -12.21 37.90 -2.32
C SER A 126 -11.75 39.30 -1.92
N THR A 127 -10.61 39.74 -2.45
CA THR A 127 -10.08 41.10 -2.24
C THR A 127 -10.97 42.17 -2.85
N ASP A 128 -11.65 41.83 -3.95
CA ASP A 128 -12.44 42.80 -4.72
C ASP A 128 -13.86 42.95 -4.16
N THR A 129 -14.46 41.85 -3.68
CA THR A 129 -15.87 41.82 -3.26
C THR A 129 -16.05 41.65 -1.75
N GLY A 130 -14.99 41.30 -1.01
CA GLY A 130 -15.07 40.93 0.41
C GLY A 130 -15.86 39.64 0.68
N ARG A 131 -16.41 38.98 -0.35
CA ARG A 131 -17.26 37.80 -0.18
C ARG A 131 -16.44 36.55 0.13
N PRO A 132 -16.92 35.67 1.02
CA PRO A 132 -16.25 34.41 1.26
C PRO A 132 -16.42 33.44 0.10
N PHE A 133 -15.36 32.68 -0.19
CA PHE A 133 -15.40 31.60 -1.15
C PHE A 133 -14.56 30.40 -0.66
N PRO A 134 -14.90 29.19 -1.10
CA PRO A 134 -14.15 27.99 -0.75
C PRO A 134 -12.88 27.88 -1.58
N TRP A 135 -11.78 27.58 -0.90
CA TRP A 135 -10.46 27.38 -1.47
C TRP A 135 -10.01 25.95 -1.26
N LEU A 136 -9.82 25.21 -2.35
CA LEU A 136 -9.28 23.86 -2.32
C LEU A 136 -7.76 23.93 -2.16
N ARG A 137 -7.22 23.19 -1.20
CA ARG A 137 -5.77 23.12 -0.93
C ARG A 137 -5.35 21.72 -0.53
N ARG A 138 -4.07 21.39 -0.65
CA ARG A 138 -3.52 20.16 -0.05
C ARG A 138 -3.46 20.28 1.48
N GLY A 139 -3.61 19.17 2.18
CA GLY A 139 -3.50 19.09 3.63
C GLY A 139 -3.66 17.67 4.17
N MET A 140 -3.06 17.43 5.34
CA MET A 140 -3.16 16.16 6.04
C MET A 140 -4.55 15.95 6.64
N VAL A 141 -5.05 14.73 6.55
CA VAL A 141 -6.21 14.19 7.28
C VAL A 141 -5.82 12.87 7.93
N MET A 142 -6.46 12.52 9.05
CA MET A 142 -6.42 11.14 9.54
C MET A 142 -7.54 10.36 8.83
N CYS A 143 -7.19 9.29 8.11
CA CYS A 143 -8.17 8.40 7.52
C CYS A 143 -7.77 6.94 7.73
N ASN A 144 -8.74 6.04 7.54
CA ASN A 144 -8.44 4.61 7.52
C ASN A 144 -7.69 4.28 6.23
N GLN A 145 -6.63 3.49 6.35
CA GLN A 145 -5.95 2.82 5.26
C GLN A 145 -6.35 1.35 5.33
N TYR A 146 -6.67 0.77 4.19
CA TYR A 146 -7.02 -0.64 4.05
C TYR A 146 -5.91 -1.34 3.28
N TYR A 147 -5.24 -2.27 3.93
CA TYR A 147 -4.15 -3.08 3.41
C TYR A 147 -4.70 -4.44 3.04
N PHE A 148 -4.86 -4.70 1.76
CA PHE A 148 -5.20 -6.02 1.24
C PHE A 148 -3.90 -6.82 1.22
N TYR A 149 -3.73 -7.72 2.18
CA TYR A 149 -2.63 -8.66 2.18
C TYR A 149 -3.00 -9.81 1.26
N VAL A 150 -2.16 -10.08 0.27
CA VAL A 150 -2.43 -11.07 -0.77
C VAL A 150 -1.21 -11.98 -0.91
N VAL A 151 -1.46 -13.18 -1.41
CA VAL A 151 -0.42 -14.05 -1.95
C VAL A 151 -0.64 -14.11 -3.44
N ASP A 152 0.43 -13.95 -4.18
CA ASP A 152 0.49 -14.11 -5.61
C ASP A 152 1.40 -15.30 -5.93
N GLU A 153 1.08 -16.03 -7.01
CA GLU A 153 1.83 -17.22 -7.40
C GLU A 153 3.31 -16.93 -7.65
N ASP A 154 3.61 -15.82 -8.32
CA ASP A 154 4.95 -15.44 -8.75
C ASP A 154 5.67 -14.56 -7.72
N PHE A 155 4.93 -13.62 -7.12
CA PHE A 155 5.49 -12.63 -6.21
C PHE A 155 5.44 -13.03 -4.73
N GLY A 156 4.65 -14.03 -4.38
CA GLY A 156 4.46 -14.45 -3.00
C GLY A 156 3.66 -13.41 -2.20
N PRO A 157 3.88 -13.33 -0.87
CA PRO A 157 3.17 -12.38 -0.02
C PRO A 157 3.48 -10.91 -0.38
N LEU A 158 2.43 -10.14 -0.66
CA LEU A 158 2.52 -8.70 -0.92
C LEU A 158 1.31 -7.98 -0.32
N PHE A 159 1.29 -6.65 -0.38
CA PHE A 159 0.08 -5.91 -0.01
C PHE A 159 -0.29 -4.79 -0.98
N ILE A 160 -1.60 -4.54 -1.07
CA ILE A 160 -2.18 -3.38 -1.74
C ILE A 160 -2.81 -2.48 -0.68
N LYS A 161 -2.24 -1.29 -0.49
CA LYS A 161 -2.72 -0.29 0.48
C LYS A 161 -3.61 0.71 -0.24
N PHE A 162 -4.90 0.76 0.10
CA PHE A 162 -5.84 1.80 -0.32
C PHE A 162 -6.05 2.87 0.74
N SER A 163 -6.04 4.13 0.31
CA SER A 163 -6.55 5.22 1.13
C SER A 163 -8.07 5.28 1.04
N SER A 164 -8.76 5.23 2.19
CA SER A 164 -10.23 5.33 2.21
C SER A 164 -10.76 6.73 1.93
N TYR A 165 -9.89 7.73 1.83
CA TYR A 165 -10.29 9.10 1.55
C TYR A 165 -10.00 9.44 0.09
N PHE A 166 -10.90 10.20 -0.53
CA PHE A 166 -10.73 10.73 -1.88
C PHE A 166 -9.32 11.36 -2.04
N PRO A 167 -8.56 11.09 -3.13
CA PRO A 167 -8.97 10.46 -4.37
C PRO A 167 -8.69 8.94 -4.43
N TYR A 168 -8.68 8.25 -3.29
CA TYR A 168 -8.58 6.78 -3.20
C TYR A 168 -7.32 6.20 -3.85
N THR A 169 -6.20 6.92 -3.75
CA THR A 169 -4.91 6.41 -4.24
C THR A 169 -4.55 5.10 -3.53
N ALA A 170 -3.87 4.22 -4.23
CA ALA A 170 -3.35 2.99 -3.67
C ALA A 170 -1.84 2.84 -3.90
N ARG A 171 -1.23 1.94 -3.13
CA ARG A 171 0.16 1.54 -3.32
C ARG A 171 0.28 0.03 -3.19
N ILE A 172 0.89 -0.61 -4.18
CA ILE A 172 1.31 -2.00 -4.11
C ILE A 172 2.73 -2.03 -3.57
N CYS A 173 2.99 -2.89 -2.61
CA CYS A 173 4.34 -3.16 -2.08
C CYS A 173 4.67 -4.61 -2.36
N ILE A 174 5.63 -4.84 -3.25
CA ILE A 174 6.17 -6.17 -3.56
C ILE A 174 7.46 -6.34 -2.78
N ASN A 175 7.61 -7.48 -2.12
CA ASN A 175 8.84 -7.87 -1.44
C ASN A 175 9.71 -8.68 -2.40
N GLY A 176 10.87 -8.15 -2.79
CA GLY A 176 11.71 -8.84 -3.76
C GLY A 176 12.43 -10.06 -3.17
N HIS A 177 12.60 -10.13 -1.85
CA HIS A 177 13.06 -11.36 -1.21
C HIS A 177 12.01 -12.47 -1.26
N GLU A 178 10.73 -12.16 -1.07
CA GLU A 178 9.65 -13.15 -1.25
C GLU A 178 9.53 -13.59 -2.71
N TYR A 179 9.65 -12.65 -3.65
CA TYR A 179 9.71 -12.97 -5.08
C TYR A 179 10.87 -13.94 -5.38
N ALA A 180 12.09 -13.65 -4.92
CA ALA A 180 13.24 -14.52 -5.16
C ALA A 180 13.02 -15.94 -4.62
N LYS A 181 12.49 -16.08 -3.38
CA LYS A 181 12.12 -17.39 -2.81
C LYS A 181 11.07 -18.11 -3.66
N ARG A 182 10.08 -17.39 -4.19
CA ARG A 182 9.06 -17.96 -5.07
C ARG A 182 9.64 -18.45 -6.38
N GLN A 183 10.52 -17.67 -7.01
CA GLN A 183 11.17 -18.08 -8.26
C GLN A 183 12.04 -19.33 -8.05
N LEU A 184 12.84 -19.39 -6.98
CA LEU A 184 13.59 -20.61 -6.62
C LEU A 184 12.68 -21.82 -6.43
N ALA A 185 11.56 -21.65 -5.72
CA ALA A 185 10.58 -22.71 -5.53
C ALA A 185 9.92 -23.17 -6.84
N ILE A 186 9.61 -22.25 -7.76
CA ILE A 186 9.05 -22.54 -9.09
C ILE A 186 10.06 -23.32 -9.94
N GLU A 187 11.34 -22.94 -9.89
CA GLU A 187 12.43 -23.61 -10.60
C GLU A 187 12.86 -24.94 -9.96
N GLY A 188 12.36 -25.23 -8.75
CA GLY A 188 12.71 -26.45 -8.01
C GLY A 188 14.13 -26.43 -7.42
N ILE A 189 14.70 -25.24 -7.21
CA ILE A 189 16.01 -25.07 -6.59
C ILE A 189 15.85 -25.09 -5.08
N GLU A 190 16.60 -25.96 -4.39
CA GLU A 190 16.56 -26.03 -2.93
C GLU A 190 17.20 -24.80 -2.30
N PHE A 191 16.54 -24.24 -1.28
CA PHE A 191 17.05 -23.09 -0.53
C PHE A 191 16.55 -23.11 0.92
N GLU A 192 17.28 -22.43 1.81
CA GLU A 192 16.86 -22.21 3.18
C GLU A 192 16.39 -20.75 3.34
N ALA A 193 15.11 -20.56 3.69
CA ALA A 193 14.51 -19.24 3.79
C ALA A 193 14.86 -18.54 5.12
N LEU A 194 15.10 -17.23 5.07
CA LEU A 194 15.05 -16.32 6.23
C LEU A 194 13.78 -15.48 6.18
N ASP A 195 13.45 -14.74 7.24
CA ASP A 195 12.29 -13.83 7.24
C ASP A 195 12.39 -12.79 6.11
N ASN A 196 13.56 -12.13 5.97
CA ASN A 196 13.85 -11.21 4.87
C ASN A 196 15.16 -11.59 4.16
N GLY A 197 15.15 -12.71 3.45
CA GLY A 197 16.31 -13.17 2.66
C GLY A 197 16.36 -14.69 2.48
N ILE A 198 17.51 -15.16 2.01
CA ILE A 198 17.82 -16.58 1.80
C ILE A 198 19.13 -16.85 2.54
N LEU A 199 19.18 -17.92 3.34
CA LEU A 199 20.37 -18.32 4.09
C LEU A 199 21.34 -19.12 3.23
N SER A 200 20.80 -20.05 2.43
CA SER A 200 21.57 -20.91 1.52
C SER A 200 20.75 -21.23 0.27
N CYS A 201 21.43 -21.46 -0.85
CA CYS A 201 20.85 -21.84 -2.14
C CYS A 201 21.71 -22.95 -2.74
N ALA A 202 21.07 -23.99 -3.30
CA ALA A 202 21.76 -25.13 -3.89
C ALA A 202 22.43 -24.81 -5.24
N ASP A 203 21.89 -23.84 -5.99
CA ASP A 203 22.40 -23.41 -7.30
C ASP A 203 22.38 -21.88 -7.43
N PRO A 204 23.28 -21.15 -6.73
CA PRO A 204 23.39 -19.70 -6.87
C PRO A 204 24.07 -19.35 -8.21
N VAL A 205 23.46 -18.44 -8.98
CA VAL A 205 23.96 -17.97 -10.29
C VAL A 205 24.68 -16.65 -10.18
#